data_AF-A0A6B3HK72-F1
#
_entry.id   AF-A0A6B3HK72-F1
#
_cell.length_a   1.000
_cell.length_b   1.000
_cell.length_c   1.000
_cell.angle_alpha   90.00
_cell.angle_beta   90.00
_cell.angle_gamma   90.00
#
_symmetry.space_group_name_H-M   'P 1'
#
loop_
_entity.id
_entity.type
_entity.pdbx_description
1 polymer ?
#
loop_
_entity_poly.entity_id
_entity_poly.type
_entity_poly.pdbx_seq_one_letter_code
_entity_poly.pdbx_strand_id
1 'polypeptide(L)'
;GSLPAKLSPAQRAELLSEANATKAATAKELGLGATEKLVVRDVTQDRDGTTHTRYERTLDGLPVLGGDLVVQETTAGQTLSVTKASKATTAQLKAVGLTA
;
A
#
# COMPACT_ATOMS: atom_id res chain seq x y z
N GLY A 1 2.13 -16.36 -2.12
CA GLY A 1 0.95 -16.21 -2.98
C GLY A 1 1.04 -17.17 -4.13
N SER A 2 -0.10 -17.53 -4.69
CA SER A 2 -0.18 -18.21 -5.99
C SER A 2 0.21 -17.26 -7.13
N LEU A 3 0.12 -17.72 -8.37
CA LEU A 3 0.43 -16.88 -9.54
C LEU A 3 -0.64 -15.77 -9.71
N PRO A 4 -0.27 -14.59 -10.22
CA PRO A 4 -1.22 -13.52 -10.49
C PRO A 4 -2.30 -13.97 -11.46
N ALA A 5 -3.54 -13.58 -11.16
CA ALA A 5 -4.68 -13.72 -12.05
C ALA A 5 -4.64 -12.64 -13.14
N LYS A 6 -5.21 -12.96 -14.31
CA LYS A 6 -5.36 -11.97 -15.39
C LYS A 6 -6.65 -11.19 -15.14
N LEU A 7 -6.52 -10.03 -14.51
CA LEU A 7 -7.64 -9.13 -14.22
C LEU A 7 -8.03 -8.31 -15.46
N SER A 8 -9.34 -8.13 -15.65
CA SER A 8 -9.85 -7.12 -16.58
C SER A 8 -9.64 -5.70 -16.03
N PRO A 9 -9.68 -4.65 -16.88
CA PRO A 9 -9.58 -3.27 -16.42
C PRO A 9 -10.64 -2.88 -15.38
N ALA A 10 -11.88 -3.38 -15.53
CA ALA A 10 -12.97 -3.11 -14.61
C ALA A 10 -12.73 -3.72 -13.22
N GLN A 11 -12.32 -4.99 -13.16
CA GLN A 11 -11.97 -5.67 -11.90
C GLN A 11 -10.81 -4.97 -11.19
N ARG A 12 -9.78 -4.54 -11.93
CA ARG A 12 -8.67 -3.81 -11.33
C ARG A 12 -9.11 -2.44 -10.79
N ALA A 13 -10.00 -1.74 -11.49
CA ALA A 13 -10.53 -0.46 -11.03
C ALA A 13 -11.35 -0.60 -9.73
N GLU A 14 -12.13 -1.68 -9.62
CA GLU A 14 -12.90 -2.00 -8.41
C GLU A 14 -11.98 -2.26 -7.21
N LEU A 15 -10.97 -3.12 -7.38
CA LEU A 15 -9.97 -3.39 -6.34
C LEU A 15 -9.20 -2.13 -5.92
N LEU A 16 -8.86 -1.25 -6.87
CA LEU A 16 -8.21 0.04 -6.58
C LEU A 16 -9.14 0.98 -5.80
N SER A 17 -10.43 0.98 -6.10
CA SER A 17 -11.42 1.78 -5.39
C SER A 17 -11.59 1.29 -3.95
N GLU A 18 -11.68 -0.02 -3.76
CA GLU A 18 -11.76 -0.66 -2.45
C GLU A 18 -10.53 -0.35 -1.59
N ALA A 19 -9.33 -0.57 -2.13
CA ALA A 19 -8.08 -0.21 -1.47
C ALA A 19 -8.02 1.28 -1.10
N ASN A 20 -8.58 2.16 -1.94
CA ASN A 20 -8.63 3.59 -1.62
C ASN A 20 -9.59 3.92 -0.48
N ALA A 21 -10.68 3.16 -0.33
CA ALA A 21 -11.62 3.33 0.75
C ALA A 21 -11.07 2.80 2.09
N THR A 22 -10.28 1.71 2.05
CA THR A 22 -9.77 1.04 3.26
C THR A 22 -8.40 1.53 3.72
N LYS A 23 -7.63 2.24 2.88
CA LYS A 23 -6.24 2.68 3.18
C LYS A 23 -6.05 3.39 4.52
N ALA A 24 -7.06 4.11 5.03
CA ALA A 24 -6.98 4.78 6.33
C ALA A 24 -7.04 3.77 7.49
N ALA A 25 -7.87 2.73 7.36
CA ALA A 25 -7.89 1.61 8.30
C ALA A 25 -6.59 0.81 8.23
N THR A 26 -6.10 0.51 7.01
CA THR A 26 -4.80 -0.14 6.81
C THR A 26 -3.68 0.66 7.45
N ALA A 27 -3.62 1.99 7.25
CA ALA A 27 -2.60 2.84 7.88
C ALA A 27 -2.63 2.74 9.41
N LYS A 28 -3.82 2.66 10.02
CA LYS A 28 -4.00 2.48 11.46
C LYS A 28 -3.55 1.10 11.93
N GLU A 29 -3.88 0.03 11.21
CA GLU A 29 -3.43 -1.33 11.50
C GLU A 29 -1.90 -1.46 11.42
N LEU A 30 -1.28 -0.75 10.48
CA LEU A 30 0.17 -0.70 10.32
C LEU A 30 0.89 0.19 11.36
N GLY A 31 0.13 0.87 12.24
CA GLY A 31 0.68 1.76 13.26
C GLY A 31 1.32 3.04 12.71
N LEU A 32 0.86 3.52 11.54
CA LEU A 32 1.34 4.78 10.97
C LEU A 32 0.83 5.97 11.81
N GLY A 33 1.69 6.98 12.01
CA GLY A 33 1.33 8.18 12.76
C GLY A 33 0.24 9.01 12.07
N ALA A 34 -0.36 9.98 12.78
CA ALA A 34 -1.44 10.81 12.24
C ALA A 34 -1.06 11.64 10.99
N THR A 35 0.23 11.94 10.83
CA THR A 35 0.80 12.67 9.69
C THR A 35 1.25 11.75 8.56
N GLU A 36 1.34 10.44 8.81
CA GLU A 36 1.68 9.42 7.82
C GLU A 36 0.42 8.89 7.16
N LYS A 37 0.33 9.01 5.84
CA LYS A 37 -0.79 8.51 5.04
C LYS A 37 -0.32 7.56 3.97
N LEU A 38 -1.23 6.68 3.55
CA LEU A 38 -1.03 5.76 2.44
C LEU A 38 -1.67 6.30 1.17
N VAL A 39 -0.98 6.10 0.06
CA VAL A 39 -1.45 6.41 -1.27
C VAL A 39 -1.42 5.12 -2.09
N VAL A 40 -2.59 4.63 -2.51
CA VAL A 40 -2.69 3.43 -3.36
C VAL A 40 -2.06 3.73 -4.72
N ARG A 41 -1.17 2.85 -5.18
CA ARG A 41 -0.53 2.90 -6.50
C ARG A 41 -1.03 1.82 -7.42
N ASP A 42 -1.16 0.61 -6.90
CA ASP A 42 -1.57 -0.54 -7.70
C ASP A 42 -2.20 -1.61 -6.83
N VAL A 43 -3.02 -2.46 -7.44
CA VAL A 43 -3.54 -3.68 -6.84
C VAL A 43 -3.44 -4.80 -7.86
N THR A 44 -2.88 -5.93 -7.42
CA THR A 44 -2.88 -7.18 -8.17
C THR A 44 -3.52 -8.27 -7.33
N GLN A 45 -4.20 -9.22 -7.97
CA GLN A 45 -4.82 -10.35 -7.28
C GLN A 45 -4.22 -11.65 -7.79
N ASP A 46 -3.92 -12.56 -6.87
CA ASP A 46 -3.47 -13.91 -7.13
C ASP A 46 -4.66 -14.83 -7.47
N ARG A 47 -4.42 -15.98 -8.10
CA ARG A 47 -5.49 -16.92 -8.47
C ARG A 47 -6.24 -17.52 -7.27
N ASP A 48 -5.63 -17.51 -6.10
CA ASP A 48 -6.26 -17.89 -4.82
C ASP A 48 -7.12 -16.77 -4.21
N GLY A 49 -7.17 -15.60 -4.85
CA GLY A 49 -7.93 -14.43 -4.41
C GLY A 49 -7.18 -13.49 -3.46
N THR A 50 -5.95 -13.83 -3.05
CA THR A 50 -5.08 -12.94 -2.28
C THR A 50 -4.80 -11.66 -3.07
N THR A 51 -4.98 -10.49 -2.45
CA THR A 51 -4.65 -9.21 -3.07
C THR A 51 -3.29 -8.72 -2.59
N HIS A 52 -2.56 -8.07 -3.48
CA HIS A 52 -1.31 -7.38 -3.19
C HIS A 52 -1.51 -5.92 -3.57
N THR A 53 -1.61 -5.07 -2.56
CA THR A 53 -1.80 -3.63 -2.75
C THR A 53 -0.49 -2.90 -2.53
N ARG A 54 -0.02 -2.19 -3.56
CA ARG A 54 1.16 -1.31 -3.47
C ARG A 54 0.73 0.07 -3.01
N TYR A 55 1.32 0.51 -1.91
CA TYR A 55 1.13 1.85 -1.36
C TYR A 55 2.44 2.63 -1.39
N GLU A 56 2.32 3.93 -1.56
CA GLU A 56 3.34 4.90 -1.19
C GLU A 56 2.97 5.54 0.15
N ARG A 57 3.96 5.90 0.96
CA ARG A 57 3.75 6.67 2.19
C ARG A 57 4.02 8.14 1.95
N THR A 58 3.19 8.98 2.55
CA THR A 58 3.39 10.42 2.61
C THR A 58 3.47 10.87 4.06
N LEU A 59 4.35 11.81 4.37
CA LEU A 59 4.46 12.48 5.67
C LEU A 59 4.11 13.95 5.48
N ASP A 60 3.07 14.45 6.16
CA ASP A 60 2.60 15.83 6.02
C ASP A 60 2.31 16.23 4.54
N GLY A 61 1.86 15.27 3.74
CA GLY A 61 1.58 15.45 2.31
C GLY A 61 2.80 15.32 1.38
N LEU A 62 4.00 15.13 1.93
CA LEU A 62 5.22 14.93 1.14
C LEU A 62 5.51 13.44 0.91
N PRO A 63 5.88 13.01 -0.32
CA PRO A 63 6.30 11.64 -0.58
C PRO A 63 7.54 11.24 0.23
N VAL A 64 7.50 10.05 0.83
CA VAL A 64 8.62 9.47 1.59
C VAL A 64 9.43 8.56 0.67
N LEU A 65 10.72 8.86 0.48
CA LEU A 65 11.60 7.98 -0.31
C LEU A 65 11.77 6.63 0.37
N GLY A 66 11.64 5.52 -0.38
CA GLY A 66 11.70 4.17 0.17
C GLY A 66 10.61 3.87 1.20
N GLY A 67 9.57 4.72 1.24
CA GLY A 67 8.40 4.53 2.08
C GLY A 67 7.32 3.68 1.44
N ASP A 68 7.56 3.12 0.26
CA ASP A 68 6.62 2.22 -0.39
C ASP A 68 6.53 0.87 0.33
N LEU A 69 5.32 0.31 0.28
CA LEU A 69 5.00 -0.95 0.90
C LEU A 69 3.97 -1.72 0.09
N VAL A 70 4.04 -3.04 0.17
CA VAL A 70 3.07 -3.96 -0.41
C VAL A 70 2.38 -4.67 0.74
N VAL A 71 1.07 -4.49 0.86
CA VAL A 71 0.23 -5.24 1.79
C VAL A 71 -0.38 -6.41 1.04
N GLN A 72 -0.28 -7.60 1.63
CA GLN A 72 -0.93 -8.82 1.16
C GLN A 72 -2.14 -9.07 2.02
N GLU A 73 -3.31 -9.21 1.41
CA GLU A 73 -4.57 -9.41 2.11
C GLU A 73 -5.28 -10.66 1.60
N THR A 74 -5.92 -11.39 2.51
CA THR A 74 -6.80 -12.52 2.14
C THR A 74 -8.04 -12.00 1.39
N THR A 75 -8.80 -12.92 0.79
CA THR A 75 -10.14 -12.62 0.25
C THR A 75 -11.12 -12.07 1.29
N ALA A 76 -10.88 -12.33 2.58
CA ALA A 76 -11.67 -11.78 3.68
C ALA A 76 -11.16 -10.40 4.17
N GLY A 77 -10.16 -9.81 3.50
CA GLY A 77 -9.58 -8.51 3.87
C GLY A 77 -8.62 -8.57 5.05
N GLN A 78 -8.22 -9.76 5.53
CA GLN A 78 -7.23 -9.87 6.60
C GLN A 78 -5.81 -9.67 6.06
N THR A 79 -5.05 -8.74 6.64
CA THR A 79 -3.63 -8.54 6.36
C THR A 79 -2.82 -9.78 6.71
N LEU A 80 -2.20 -10.40 5.70
CA LEU A 80 -1.30 -11.56 5.84
C LEU A 80 0.15 -11.13 6.07
N SER A 81 0.60 -10.16 5.28
CA SER A 81 2.01 -9.74 5.27
C SER A 81 2.15 -8.32 4.76
N VAL A 82 3.19 -7.64 5.22
CA VAL A 82 3.52 -6.29 4.82
C VAL A 82 4.99 -6.26 4.45
N THR A 83 5.27 -6.10 3.17
CA THR A 83 6.63 -5.96 2.66
C THR A 83 6.93 -4.48 2.49
N LYS A 84 7.95 -3.97 3.19
CA LYS A 84 8.40 -2.58 3.06
C LYS A 84 9.62 -2.54 2.14
N ALA A 85 9.71 -1.55 1.26
CA ALA A 85 10.86 -1.40 0.37
C ALA A 85 12.15 -1.05 1.11
N SER A 86 12.03 -0.37 2.25
CA SER A 86 13.15 -0.11 3.15
C SER A 86 12.87 -0.58 4.57
N LYS A 87 13.93 -1.07 5.23
CA LYS A 87 13.94 -1.35 6.68
C LYS A 87 14.17 -0.09 7.51
N ALA A 88 14.58 1.00 6.86
CA ALA A 88 14.84 2.27 7.52
C ALA A 88 13.52 2.86 8.03
N THR A 89 13.56 3.48 9.21
CA THR A 89 12.37 4.09 9.81
C THR A 89 11.95 5.32 8.99
N THR A 90 10.70 5.79 9.13
CA THR A 90 10.23 7.02 8.46
C THR A 90 11.14 8.22 8.77
N ALA A 91 11.74 8.28 9.96
CA ALA A 91 12.73 9.30 10.33
C ALA A 91 14.02 9.25 9.50
N GLN A 92 14.43 8.06 9.04
CA GLN A 92 15.60 7.83 8.20
C GLN A 92 15.30 8.00 6.70
N LEU A 93 14.03 7.83 6.33
CA LEU A 93 13.50 7.99 4.98
C LEU A 93 13.01 9.43 4.79
N LYS A 94 13.93 10.40 4.72
CA LYS A 94 13.56 11.81 4.50
C LYS A 94 12.88 12.00 3.12
N ALA A 95 11.87 12.87 3.09
CA ALA A 95 11.18 13.32 1.89
C ALA A 95 12.15 14.05 0.95
N VAL A 96 12.47 13.46 -0.21
CA VAL A 96 13.21 14.18 -1.26
C VAL A 96 12.20 14.90 -2.12
N GLY A 97 12.11 16.22 -1.91
CA GLY A 97 11.25 17.10 -2.69
C GLY A 97 11.22 18.57 -2.25
N LEU A 98 12.22 19.08 -1.52
CA LEU A 98 12.33 20.51 -1.16
C LEU A 98 13.67 21.14 -1.57
N THR A 99 14.24 20.69 -2.69
CA THR A 99 15.18 21.51 -3.45
C THR A 99 14.49 21.87 -4.77
N ALA A 100 13.74 22.96 -4.74
CA ALA A 100 13.53 23.79 -5.93
C ALA A 100 14.75 24.72 -6.09
#